data_AF-B3ESH5-F1
#
_entry.id   AF-B3ESH5-F1
#
_cell.length_a   1.000
_cell.length_b   1.000
_cell.length_c   1.000
_cell.angle_alpha   90.00
_cell.angle_beta   90.00
_cell.angle_gamma   90.00
#
_symmetry.space_group_name_H-M   'P 1'
#
loop_
_entity.id
_entity.type
_entity.pdbx_description
1 polymer ?
#
loop_
_entity_poly.entity_id
_entity_poly.type
_entity_poly.pdbx_seq_one_letter_code
_entity_poly.pdbx_strand_id
1 'polypeptide(L)'
;MIDDYVAQGNLKAIDRKIQGLDTGFYGYTHNPQAAAILNDSLVEQGNEKAIHRKIRGLTGGSYGYEQNPSSAKILIESLVEQGNERAIDRKMDGFTGGFYGYEHIPQAAASFNESLVEQGNEEAIRRKIIGLATGDYGYELNPSSARILNDSLVEQGNLEAIHLKAWGLANGFYGYEQNPSSAVILNDSLVEQGNQKAIHRKIRGLAKGNFGYEENRALLKSWITQEAANGKRWACYLKAQGLKYGILDFEKDRQAAIQYILENNIPY
;
A
#
# COMPACT_ATOMS: atom_id res chain seq x y z
N MET A 1 5.48 -36.46 6.19
CA MET A 1 4.37 -35.65 5.67
C MET A 1 4.64 -34.14 5.77
N ILE A 2 4.87 -33.52 6.94
CA ILE A 2 5.20 -32.08 7.01
C ILE A 2 6.56 -31.78 6.33
N ASP A 3 7.57 -32.62 6.55
CA ASP A 3 8.89 -32.42 5.93
C ASP A 3 8.89 -32.57 4.40
N ASP A 4 8.01 -33.42 3.87
CA ASP A 4 7.82 -33.56 2.41
C ASP A 4 7.25 -32.26 1.81
N TYR A 5 6.35 -31.58 2.53
CA TYR A 5 5.83 -30.27 2.12
C TYR A 5 6.87 -29.15 2.29
N VAL A 6 7.75 -29.23 3.28
CA VAL A 6 8.88 -28.29 3.41
C VAL A 6 9.84 -28.44 2.21
N ALA A 7 10.16 -29.67 1.82
CA ALA A 7 10.99 -29.95 0.64
C ALA A 7 10.36 -29.44 -0.66
N GLN A 8 9.03 -29.36 -0.72
CA GLN A 8 8.27 -28.79 -1.84
C GLN A 8 8.10 -27.26 -1.76
N GLY A 9 8.73 -26.58 -0.80
CA GLY A 9 8.67 -25.13 -0.67
C GLY A 9 7.35 -24.60 -0.07
N ASN A 10 6.55 -25.44 0.60
CA ASN A 10 5.30 -24.99 1.20
C ASN A 10 5.56 -24.02 2.37
N LEU A 11 5.23 -22.74 2.17
CA LEU A 11 5.50 -21.66 3.14
C LEU A 11 4.90 -21.90 4.52
N LYS A 12 3.74 -22.57 4.61
CA LYS A 12 3.07 -22.86 5.89
C LYS A 12 3.75 -24.02 6.61
N ALA A 13 4.20 -25.03 5.88
CA ALA A 13 4.99 -26.12 6.43
C ALA A 13 6.36 -25.62 6.94
N ILE A 14 7.02 -24.76 6.16
CA ILE A 14 8.28 -24.11 6.53
C ILE A 14 8.12 -23.32 7.83
N ASP A 15 7.08 -22.47 7.92
CA ASP A 15 6.82 -21.67 9.12
C ASP A 15 6.60 -22.54 10.37
N ARG A 16 5.79 -23.59 10.25
CA ARG A 16 5.54 -24.55 11.33
C ARG A 16 6.80 -25.31 11.74
N LYS A 17 7.66 -25.67 10.79
CA LYS A 17 8.92 -26.35 11.08
C LYS A 17 9.89 -25.43 11.82
N ILE A 18 10.09 -24.21 11.35
CA ILE A 18 10.96 -23.23 12.01
C ILE A 18 10.45 -22.95 13.44
N GLN A 19 9.16 -22.68 13.60
CA GLN A 19 8.58 -22.46 14.93
C GLN A 19 8.67 -23.70 15.81
N GLY A 20 8.38 -24.89 15.27
CA GLY A 20 8.45 -26.16 15.99
C GLY A 20 9.87 -26.47 16.47
N LEU A 21 10.88 -26.26 15.62
CA LEU A 21 12.29 -26.39 16.00
C LEU A 21 12.67 -25.35 17.07
N ASP A 22 12.22 -24.11 16.95
CA ASP A 22 12.51 -23.05 17.93
C ASP A 22 11.82 -23.26 19.30
N THR A 23 10.68 -23.95 19.35
CA THR A 23 9.84 -24.00 20.58
C THR A 23 9.57 -25.41 21.12
N GLY A 24 9.87 -26.46 20.35
CA GLY A 24 9.49 -27.83 20.66
C GLY A 24 8.03 -28.17 20.34
N PHE A 25 7.33 -27.35 19.55
CA PHE A 25 5.92 -27.60 19.18
C PHE A 25 5.76 -28.36 17.86
N TYR A 26 4.51 -28.73 17.56
CA TYR A 26 4.09 -29.41 16.32
C TYR A 26 4.78 -30.77 16.07
N GLY A 27 5.19 -31.45 17.14
CA GLY A 27 5.87 -32.74 17.06
C GLY A 27 7.36 -32.65 16.73
N TYR A 28 7.94 -31.44 16.71
CA TYR A 28 9.38 -31.24 16.58
C TYR A 28 10.06 -31.21 17.94
N THR A 29 11.22 -31.87 18.06
CA THR A 29 12.11 -31.67 19.20
C THR A 29 12.72 -30.27 19.13
N HIS A 30 12.76 -29.57 20.26
CA HIS A 30 13.39 -28.26 20.34
C HIS A 30 14.85 -28.33 19.89
N ASN A 31 15.15 -27.59 18.82
CA ASN A 31 16.45 -27.48 18.18
C ASN A 31 16.55 -26.08 17.51
N PRO A 32 16.84 -25.03 18.30
CA PRO A 32 16.88 -23.66 17.83
C PRO A 32 17.95 -23.47 16.73
N GLN A 33 19.08 -24.15 16.83
CA GLN A 33 20.14 -24.08 15.81
C GLN A 33 19.65 -24.55 14.44
N ALA A 34 18.90 -25.66 14.39
CA ALA A 34 18.28 -26.13 13.15
C ALA A 34 17.21 -25.16 12.61
N ALA A 35 16.49 -24.46 13.49
CA ALA A 35 15.55 -23.42 13.09
C ALA A 35 16.26 -22.24 12.39
N ALA A 36 17.35 -21.76 12.99
CA ALA A 36 18.16 -20.68 12.44
C ALA A 36 18.81 -21.04 11.10
N ILE A 37 19.40 -22.25 10.99
CA ILE A 37 20.01 -22.74 9.74
C ILE A 37 18.98 -22.81 8.60
N LEU A 38 17.80 -23.37 8.88
CA LEU A 38 16.72 -23.43 7.87
C LEU A 38 16.27 -22.02 7.46
N ASN A 39 16.14 -21.10 8.42
CA ASN A 39 15.74 -19.73 8.11
C ASN A 39 16.83 -18.97 7.33
N ASP A 40 18.11 -19.16 7.65
CA ASP A 40 19.23 -18.54 6.95
C ASP A 40 19.32 -18.97 5.48
N SER A 41 19.11 -20.26 5.18
CA SER A 41 19.03 -20.75 3.79
C SER A 41 17.92 -20.07 2.99
N LEU A 42 16.80 -19.72 3.64
CA LEU A 42 15.71 -18.99 2.99
C LEU A 42 16.03 -17.50 2.85
N VAL A 43 16.76 -16.90 3.79
CA VAL A 43 17.26 -15.53 3.67
C VAL A 43 18.20 -15.39 2.47
N GLU A 44 19.09 -16.35 2.25
CA GLU A 44 19.98 -16.40 1.10
C GLU A 44 19.23 -16.47 -0.24
N GLN A 45 18.02 -17.04 -0.24
CA GLN A 45 17.11 -17.07 -1.39
C GLN A 45 16.27 -15.80 -1.55
N GLY A 46 16.49 -14.77 -0.72
CA GLY A 46 15.71 -13.53 -0.72
C GLY A 46 14.29 -13.70 -0.16
N ASN A 47 14.03 -14.73 0.66
CA ASN A 47 12.71 -14.94 1.22
C ASN A 47 12.37 -13.86 2.26
N GLU A 48 11.49 -12.95 1.89
CA GLU A 48 11.03 -11.83 2.72
C GLU A 48 10.53 -12.23 4.12
N LYS A 49 9.83 -13.35 4.25
CA LYS A 49 9.38 -13.83 5.56
C LYS A 49 10.54 -14.33 6.41
N ALA A 50 11.53 -14.98 5.80
CA ALA A 50 12.73 -15.42 6.50
C ALA A 50 13.59 -14.24 6.95
N ILE A 51 13.72 -13.21 6.12
CA ILE A 51 14.39 -11.94 6.47
C ILE A 51 13.69 -11.30 7.67
N HIS A 52 12.36 -11.23 7.65
CA HIS A 52 11.58 -10.73 8.78
C HIS A 52 11.82 -11.54 10.07
N ARG A 53 11.79 -12.89 9.99
CA ARG A 53 12.08 -13.75 11.15
C ARG A 53 13.50 -13.54 11.67
N LYS A 54 14.49 -13.40 10.80
CA LYS A 54 15.89 -13.17 11.19
C LYS A 54 16.04 -11.84 11.92
N ILE A 55 15.50 -10.75 11.38
CA ILE A 55 15.53 -9.43 12.05
C ILE A 55 14.85 -9.49 13.42
N ARG A 56 13.65 -10.10 13.50
CA ARG A 56 12.93 -10.27 14.77
C ARG A 56 13.69 -11.14 15.76
N GLY A 57 14.26 -12.24 15.29
CA GLY A 57 15.09 -13.16 16.06
C GLY A 57 16.30 -12.45 16.66
N LEU A 58 17.05 -11.73 15.83
CA LEU A 58 18.20 -10.94 16.27
C LEU A 58 17.78 -9.78 17.20
N THR A 59 16.59 -9.21 17.06
CA THR A 59 16.15 -8.11 17.93
C THR A 59 15.70 -8.59 19.31
N GLY A 60 15.04 -9.75 19.41
CA GLY A 60 14.34 -10.18 20.63
C GLY A 60 14.59 -11.62 21.10
N GLY A 61 15.48 -12.38 20.45
CA GLY A 61 15.80 -13.76 20.82
C GLY A 61 14.68 -14.75 20.44
N SER A 62 14.54 -15.07 19.16
CA SER A 62 13.53 -16.03 18.67
C SER A 62 13.96 -16.69 17.37
N TYR A 63 13.25 -17.74 16.93
CA TYR A 63 13.52 -18.49 15.70
C TYR A 63 14.94 -19.07 15.64
N GLY A 64 15.48 -19.43 16.80
CA GLY A 64 16.82 -19.98 16.94
C GLY A 64 17.95 -18.96 16.97
N TYR A 65 17.65 -17.67 16.88
CA TYR A 65 18.65 -16.61 16.96
C TYR A 65 18.80 -16.12 18.39
N GLU A 66 20.04 -15.97 18.83
CA GLU A 66 20.36 -15.22 20.03
C GLU A 66 20.08 -13.72 19.80
N GLN A 67 19.66 -13.03 20.86
CA GLN A 67 19.40 -11.60 20.80
C GLN A 67 20.71 -10.84 20.51
N ASN A 68 20.78 -10.22 19.35
CA ASN A 68 21.86 -9.36 18.89
C ASN A 68 21.30 -8.21 18.02
N PRO A 69 20.80 -7.13 18.65
CA PRO A 69 20.21 -6.00 17.94
C PRO A 69 21.19 -5.31 16.99
N SER A 70 22.49 -5.33 17.29
CA SER A 70 23.54 -4.80 16.40
C SER A 70 23.59 -5.55 15.07
N SER A 71 23.47 -6.89 15.10
CA SER A 71 23.37 -7.69 13.87
C SER A 71 22.04 -7.47 13.13
N ALA A 72 20.94 -7.22 13.85
CA ALA A 72 19.67 -6.84 13.21
C ALA A 72 19.82 -5.53 12.43
N LYS A 73 20.43 -4.51 13.04
CA LYS A 73 20.75 -3.23 12.41
C LYS A 73 21.62 -3.41 11.17
N ILE A 74 22.71 -4.17 11.25
CA ILE A 74 23.60 -4.42 10.09
C ILE A 74 22.84 -5.05 8.91
N LEU A 75 21.98 -6.04 9.19
CA LEU A 75 21.15 -6.65 8.15
C LEU A 75 20.16 -5.64 7.53
N ILE A 76 19.55 -4.78 8.34
CA ILE A 76 18.66 -3.71 7.84
C ILE A 76 19.42 -2.74 6.96
N GLU A 77 20.60 -2.26 7.37
CA GLU A 77 21.42 -1.35 6.57
C GLU A 77 21.78 -1.94 5.20
N SER A 78 22.22 -3.20 5.16
CA SER A 78 22.54 -3.88 3.89
C SER A 78 21.33 -4.00 2.95
N LEU A 79 20.13 -4.20 3.50
CA LEU A 79 18.90 -4.27 2.72
C LEU A 79 18.43 -2.89 2.24
N VAL A 80 18.65 -1.83 3.06
CA VAL A 80 18.39 -0.44 2.67
C VAL A 80 19.28 -0.03 1.50
N GLU A 81 20.56 -0.39 1.52
CA GLU A 81 21.49 -0.14 0.41
C GLU A 81 21.04 -0.81 -0.90
N GLN A 82 20.28 -1.91 -0.82
CA GLN A 82 19.67 -2.60 -1.95
C GLN A 82 18.31 -2.01 -2.37
N GLY A 83 17.84 -0.95 -1.71
CA GLY A 83 16.55 -0.32 -1.97
C GLY A 83 15.34 -1.14 -1.46
N ASN A 84 15.52 -2.01 -0.46
CA ASN A 84 14.41 -2.78 0.10
C ASN A 84 13.50 -1.86 0.94
N GLU A 85 12.31 -1.56 0.43
CA GLU A 85 11.35 -0.66 1.09
C GLU A 85 10.96 -1.09 2.52
N ARG A 86 10.85 -2.40 2.79
CA ARG A 86 10.56 -2.86 4.16
C ARG A 86 11.73 -2.64 5.11
N ALA A 87 12.96 -2.68 4.62
CA ALA A 87 14.13 -2.33 5.42
C ALA A 87 14.21 -0.83 5.65
N ILE A 88 13.83 -0.01 4.65
CA ILE A 88 13.68 1.45 4.79
C ILE A 88 12.66 1.76 5.90
N ASP A 89 11.46 1.15 5.85
CA ASP A 89 10.43 1.31 6.88
C ASP A 89 10.96 0.92 8.28
N ARG A 90 11.66 -0.21 8.39
CA ARG A 90 12.25 -0.63 9.68
C ARG A 90 13.33 0.30 10.19
N LYS A 91 14.15 0.89 9.31
CA LYS A 91 15.15 1.89 9.68
C LYS A 91 14.48 3.18 10.16
N MET A 92 13.41 3.61 9.50
CA MET A 92 12.56 4.72 9.96
C MET A 92 11.98 4.44 11.34
N ASP A 93 11.35 3.28 11.54
CA ASP A 93 10.83 2.84 12.85
C ASP A 93 11.94 2.74 13.91
N GLY A 94 13.13 2.29 13.50
CA GLY A 94 14.31 2.24 14.34
C GLY A 94 14.66 3.61 14.90
N PHE A 95 14.70 4.64 14.05
CA PHE A 95 14.97 6.01 14.47
C PHE A 95 13.83 6.64 15.28
N THR A 96 12.57 6.40 14.90
CA THR A 96 11.41 7.02 15.57
C THR A 96 10.97 6.30 16.85
N GLY A 97 11.34 5.04 17.04
CA GLY A 97 10.92 4.22 18.18
C GLY A 97 12.03 3.54 18.97
N GLY A 98 13.28 3.60 18.52
CA GLY A 98 14.41 2.92 19.18
C GLY A 98 14.41 1.40 18.97
N PHE A 99 13.87 0.92 17.85
CA PHE A 99 13.76 -0.51 17.54
C PHE A 99 14.98 -1.04 16.79
N TYR A 100 15.10 -2.38 16.71
CA TYR A 100 16.06 -3.08 15.84
C TYR A 100 17.55 -2.72 16.04
N GLY A 101 17.92 -2.25 17.24
CA GLY A 101 19.28 -1.81 17.54
C GLY A 101 19.60 -0.37 17.13
N TYR A 102 18.61 0.40 16.71
CA TYR A 102 18.73 1.85 16.53
C TYR A 102 18.43 2.59 17.83
N GLU A 103 19.11 3.72 18.02
CA GLU A 103 18.77 4.67 19.08
C GLU A 103 17.56 5.50 18.65
N HIS A 104 16.74 5.88 19.63
CA HIS A 104 15.59 6.76 19.40
C HIS A 104 16.07 8.19 19.11
N ILE A 105 16.10 8.53 17.83
CA ILE A 105 16.53 9.84 17.29
C ILE A 105 15.58 10.19 16.13
N PRO A 106 14.36 10.70 16.39
CA PRO A 106 13.37 10.96 15.35
C PRO A 106 13.88 11.85 14.21
N GLN A 107 14.72 12.85 14.51
CA GLN A 107 15.29 13.73 13.49
C GLN A 107 16.17 12.98 12.48
N ALA A 108 16.81 11.87 12.89
CA ALA A 108 17.57 11.02 11.98
C ALA A 108 16.65 10.29 10.97
N ALA A 109 15.40 10.01 11.34
CA ALA A 109 14.40 9.46 10.43
C ALA A 109 14.07 10.47 9.32
N ALA A 110 13.80 11.72 9.69
CA ALA A 110 13.54 12.80 8.73
C ALA A 110 14.75 13.02 7.81
N SER A 111 15.97 13.13 8.36
CA SER A 111 17.18 13.29 7.55
C SER A 111 17.43 12.12 6.60
N PHE A 112 17.16 10.89 7.04
CA PHE A 112 17.23 9.72 6.17
C PHE A 112 16.17 9.75 5.06
N ASN A 113 14.94 10.17 5.38
CA ASN A 113 13.90 10.30 4.36
C ASN A 113 14.20 11.43 3.36
N GLU A 114 14.81 12.53 3.79
CA GLU A 114 15.26 13.60 2.89
C GLU A 114 16.27 13.12 1.86
N SER A 115 17.24 12.28 2.24
CA SER A 115 18.21 11.75 1.28
C SER A 115 17.57 10.82 0.23
N LEU A 116 16.47 10.14 0.59
CA LEU A 116 15.67 9.37 -0.36
C LEU A 116 14.82 10.26 -1.26
N VAL A 117 14.28 11.37 -0.74
CA VAL A 117 13.55 12.38 -1.53
C VAL A 117 14.48 13.02 -2.57
N GLU A 118 15.72 13.33 -2.20
CA GLU A 118 16.73 13.87 -3.12
C GLU A 118 17.06 12.90 -4.27
N GLN A 119 16.92 11.60 -4.03
CA GLN A 119 17.08 10.55 -5.06
C GLN A 119 15.79 10.34 -5.89
N GLY A 120 14.73 11.10 -5.62
CA GLY A 120 13.45 10.97 -6.32
C GLY A 120 12.62 9.76 -5.89
N ASN A 121 12.85 9.20 -4.69
CA ASN A 121 12.03 8.09 -4.18
C ASN A 121 10.59 8.60 -3.90
N GLU A 122 9.62 8.10 -4.68
CA GLU A 122 8.22 8.51 -4.60
C GLU A 122 7.59 8.24 -3.22
N GLU A 123 7.96 7.12 -2.60
CA GLU A 123 7.45 6.74 -1.29
C GLU A 123 8.04 7.65 -0.20
N ALA A 124 9.30 8.06 -0.31
CA ALA A 124 9.91 9.03 0.59
C ALA A 124 9.25 10.42 0.47
N ILE A 125 8.90 10.83 -0.75
CA ILE A 125 8.12 12.06 -0.98
C ILE A 125 6.75 11.95 -0.32
N ARG A 126 6.06 10.81 -0.46
CA ARG A 126 4.78 10.53 0.21
C ARG A 126 4.93 10.60 1.72
N ARG A 127 5.94 9.93 2.30
CA ARG A 127 6.25 9.97 3.74
C ARG A 127 6.51 11.40 4.21
N LYS A 128 7.24 12.21 3.43
CA LYS A 128 7.50 13.64 3.75
C LYS A 128 6.23 14.47 3.82
N ILE A 129 5.32 14.34 2.84
CA ILE A 129 4.04 15.08 2.83
C ILE A 129 3.21 14.69 4.06
N ILE A 130 3.12 13.39 4.37
CA ILE A 130 2.36 12.91 5.52
C ILE A 130 3.02 13.36 6.81
N GLY A 131 4.34 13.19 6.95
CA GLY A 131 5.12 13.57 8.12
C GLY A 131 4.99 15.05 8.44
N LEU A 132 5.18 15.92 7.45
CA LEU A 132 4.94 17.36 7.62
C LEU A 132 3.50 17.67 8.01
N ALA A 133 2.51 16.93 7.51
CA ALA A 133 1.11 17.18 7.85
C ALA A 133 0.67 16.68 9.23
N THR A 134 1.39 15.73 9.82
CA THR A 134 0.95 14.98 11.01
C THR A 134 1.95 15.01 12.17
N GLY A 135 3.20 15.38 11.92
CA GLY A 135 4.32 15.24 12.87
C GLY A 135 4.94 13.84 12.87
N ASP A 136 4.58 12.98 11.92
CA ASP A 136 5.10 11.61 11.81
C ASP A 136 6.47 11.54 11.12
N TYR A 137 7.11 10.36 11.17
CA TYR A 137 8.38 10.06 10.49
C TYR A 137 9.55 10.98 10.90
N GLY A 138 9.48 11.56 12.10
CA GLY A 138 10.50 12.47 12.62
C GLY A 138 10.42 13.90 12.09
N TYR A 139 9.41 14.22 11.28
CA TYR A 139 9.16 15.58 10.82
C TYR A 139 8.45 16.40 11.89
N GLU A 140 8.80 17.68 11.99
CA GLU A 140 8.01 18.65 12.76
C GLU A 140 6.69 18.94 12.03
N LEU A 141 5.60 19.03 12.79
CA LEU A 141 4.27 19.35 12.27
C LEU A 141 4.28 20.71 11.56
N ASN A 142 4.18 20.68 10.24
CA ASN A 142 4.06 21.84 9.36
C ASN A 142 3.12 21.54 8.17
N PRO A 143 1.79 21.56 8.40
CA PRO A 143 0.81 21.25 7.37
C PRO A 143 0.86 22.22 6.18
N SER A 144 1.25 23.47 6.40
CA SER A 144 1.44 24.46 5.33
C SER A 144 2.51 24.01 4.33
N SER A 145 3.67 23.54 4.81
CA SER A 145 4.72 22.99 3.95
C SER A 145 4.30 21.69 3.27
N ALA A 146 3.56 20.82 3.96
CA ALA A 146 2.99 19.62 3.34
C ALA A 146 2.09 19.96 2.14
N ARG A 147 1.18 20.93 2.34
CA ARG A 147 0.27 21.40 1.29
C ARG A 147 1.03 21.99 0.10
N ILE A 148 2.00 22.87 0.35
CA ILE A 148 2.79 23.53 -0.71
C ILE A 148 3.55 22.49 -1.55
N LEU A 149 4.21 21.53 -0.89
CA LEU A 149 4.92 20.44 -1.57
C LEU A 149 3.95 19.62 -2.43
N ASN A 150 2.81 19.23 -1.86
CA ASN A 150 1.82 18.44 -2.58
C ASN A 150 1.19 19.20 -3.76
N ASP A 151 0.89 20.50 -3.59
CA ASP A 151 0.37 21.36 -4.66
C ASP A 151 1.35 21.47 -5.84
N SER A 152 2.65 21.63 -5.57
CA SER A 152 3.68 21.66 -6.63
C SER A 152 3.75 20.34 -7.41
N LEU A 153 3.58 19.20 -6.75
CA LEU A 153 3.55 17.89 -7.41
C LEU A 153 2.26 17.70 -8.23
N VAL A 154 1.13 18.23 -7.76
CA VAL A 154 -0.13 18.24 -8.51
C VAL A 154 0.00 19.03 -9.81
N GLU A 155 0.67 20.19 -9.78
CA GLU A 155 0.93 21.01 -10.97
C GLU A 155 1.80 20.27 -12.00
N GLN A 156 2.67 19.37 -11.54
CA GLN A 156 3.47 18.48 -12.39
C GLN A 156 2.71 17.25 -12.88
N GLY A 157 1.43 17.10 -12.51
CA GLY A 157 0.60 15.96 -12.89
C GLY A 157 0.86 14.68 -12.09
N ASN A 158 1.53 14.76 -10.93
CA ASN A 158 1.80 13.60 -10.10
C ASN A 158 0.48 12.99 -9.58
N LEU A 159 0.20 11.75 -10.00
CA LEU A 159 -1.08 11.08 -9.73
C LEU A 159 -1.32 10.79 -8.24
N GLU A 160 -0.26 10.60 -7.47
CA GLU A 160 -0.34 10.37 -6.03
C GLU A 160 -0.56 11.68 -5.27
N ALA A 161 0.12 12.75 -5.65
CA ALA A 161 -0.14 14.07 -5.09
C ALA A 161 -1.58 14.54 -5.36
N ILE A 162 -2.10 14.25 -6.56
CA ILE A 162 -3.51 14.47 -6.91
C ILE A 162 -4.43 13.64 -6.00
N HIS A 163 -4.05 12.39 -5.70
CA HIS A 163 -4.81 11.55 -4.79
C HIS A 163 -4.87 12.16 -3.39
N LEU A 164 -3.72 12.55 -2.84
CA LEU A 164 -3.59 13.17 -1.52
C LEU A 164 -4.35 14.49 -1.46
N LYS A 165 -4.28 15.34 -2.50
CA LYS A 165 -5.05 16.59 -2.56
C LYS A 165 -6.54 16.35 -2.56
N ALA A 166 -7.05 15.44 -3.40
CA ALA A 166 -8.48 15.12 -3.43
C ALA A 166 -8.97 14.56 -2.09
N TRP A 167 -8.19 13.67 -1.45
CA TRP A 167 -8.53 13.13 -0.14
C TRP A 167 -8.44 14.18 0.98
N GLY A 168 -7.41 15.02 0.92
CA GLY A 168 -7.16 16.12 1.85
C GLY A 168 -8.27 17.14 1.82
N LEU A 169 -8.67 17.60 0.63
CA LEU A 169 -9.81 18.50 0.46
C LEU A 169 -11.12 17.83 0.92
N ALA A 170 -11.33 16.54 0.65
CA ALA A 170 -12.57 15.88 1.06
C ALA A 170 -12.72 15.77 2.60
N ASN A 171 -11.62 15.64 3.35
CA ASN A 171 -11.65 15.23 4.76
C ASN A 171 -10.88 16.16 5.72
N GLY A 172 -10.17 17.18 5.24
CA GLY A 172 -9.34 18.06 6.07
C GLY A 172 -7.96 17.49 6.43
N PHE A 173 -7.32 16.74 5.52
CA PHE A 173 -6.00 16.13 5.75
C PHE A 173 -4.88 16.79 4.94
N TYR A 174 -3.63 16.44 5.26
CA TYR A 174 -2.43 16.82 4.50
C TYR A 174 -2.21 18.33 4.36
N GLY A 175 -2.68 19.10 5.34
CA GLY A 175 -2.62 20.56 5.35
C GLY A 175 -3.70 21.26 4.51
N TYR A 176 -4.66 20.52 3.97
CA TYR A 176 -5.83 21.08 3.31
C TYR A 176 -6.97 21.27 4.31
N GLU A 177 -7.64 22.41 4.25
CA GLU A 177 -8.95 22.58 4.90
C GLU A 177 -10.00 21.72 4.20
N GLN A 178 -10.96 21.21 4.98
CA GLN A 178 -12.04 20.39 4.43
C GLN A 178 -12.93 21.23 3.50
N ASN A 179 -12.87 20.89 2.21
CA ASN A 179 -13.67 21.44 1.14
C ASN A 179 -14.05 20.33 0.13
N PRO A 180 -15.10 19.54 0.42
CA PRO A 180 -15.58 18.45 -0.44
C PRO A 180 -15.90 18.89 -1.87
N SER A 181 -16.47 20.09 -2.05
CA SER A 181 -16.78 20.65 -3.36
C SER A 181 -15.53 20.82 -4.22
N SER A 182 -14.45 21.36 -3.65
CA SER A 182 -13.16 21.48 -4.35
C SER A 182 -12.55 20.12 -4.71
N ALA A 183 -12.72 19.10 -3.86
CA ALA A 183 -12.28 17.74 -4.16
C ALA A 183 -13.02 17.15 -5.38
N VAL A 184 -14.34 17.37 -5.46
CA VAL A 184 -15.18 16.96 -6.58
C VAL A 184 -14.77 17.70 -7.86
N ILE A 185 -14.59 19.03 -7.81
CA ILE A 185 -14.19 19.84 -8.98
C ILE A 185 -12.84 19.37 -9.53
N LEU A 186 -11.85 19.15 -8.65
CA LEU A 186 -10.54 18.64 -9.04
C LEU A 186 -10.67 17.27 -9.73
N ASN A 187 -11.45 16.36 -9.14
CA ASN A 187 -11.58 15.01 -9.67
C ASN A 187 -12.39 14.96 -10.97
N ASP A 188 -13.46 15.76 -11.10
CA ASP A 188 -14.29 15.82 -12.30
C ASP A 188 -13.52 16.37 -13.50
N SER A 189 -12.67 17.39 -13.32
CA SER A 189 -11.79 17.88 -14.39
C SER A 189 -10.84 16.78 -14.91
N LEU A 190 -10.38 15.89 -14.04
CA LEU A 190 -9.52 14.76 -14.44
C LEU A 190 -10.32 13.62 -15.10
N VAL A 191 -11.58 13.41 -14.68
CA VAL A 191 -12.50 12.47 -15.33
C VAL A 191 -12.76 12.88 -16.78
N GLU A 192 -12.97 14.18 -17.03
CA GLU A 192 -13.17 14.72 -18.38
C GLU A 192 -11.95 14.46 -19.28
N GLN A 193 -10.74 14.50 -18.72
CA GLN A 193 -9.49 14.14 -19.40
C GLN A 193 -9.27 12.62 -19.55
N GLY A 194 -10.20 11.79 -19.05
CA GLY A 194 -10.11 10.33 -19.14
C GLY A 194 -9.14 9.69 -18.12
N ASN A 195 -8.79 10.40 -17.03
CA ASN A 195 -7.90 9.88 -16.01
C ASN A 195 -8.54 8.68 -15.27
N GLN A 196 -7.92 7.51 -15.39
CA GLN A 196 -8.46 6.26 -14.84
C GLN A 196 -8.60 6.29 -13.31
N LYS A 197 -7.61 6.86 -12.58
CA LYS A 197 -7.68 6.98 -11.12
C LYS A 197 -8.83 7.92 -10.73
N ALA A 198 -9.06 9.01 -11.47
CA ALA A 198 -10.16 9.93 -11.21
C ALA A 198 -11.54 9.31 -11.48
N ILE A 199 -11.67 8.54 -12.57
CA ILE A 199 -12.87 7.75 -12.87
C ILE A 199 -13.16 6.77 -11.73
N HIS A 200 -12.16 6.04 -11.26
CA HIS A 200 -12.32 5.13 -10.13
C HIS A 200 -12.72 5.87 -8.85
N ARG A 201 -12.12 7.03 -8.55
CA ARG A 201 -12.52 7.86 -7.40
C ARG A 201 -13.97 8.32 -7.50
N LYS A 202 -14.43 8.77 -8.66
CA LYS A 202 -15.83 9.18 -8.89
C LYS A 202 -16.80 8.01 -8.70
N ILE A 203 -16.49 6.83 -9.25
CA ILE A 203 -17.28 5.61 -9.04
C ILE A 203 -17.37 5.28 -7.55
N ARG A 204 -16.24 5.23 -6.84
CA ARG A 204 -16.20 4.94 -5.40
C ARG A 204 -16.90 6.02 -4.57
N GLY A 205 -16.80 7.27 -5.00
CA GLY A 205 -17.47 8.43 -4.41
C GLY A 205 -18.99 8.27 -4.48
N LEU A 206 -19.53 8.12 -5.68
CA LEU A 206 -20.97 7.96 -5.88
C LEU A 206 -21.52 6.63 -5.33
N ALA A 207 -20.70 5.59 -5.23
CA ALA A 207 -21.15 4.30 -4.69
C ALA A 207 -21.15 4.22 -3.15
N LYS A 208 -20.34 5.03 -2.45
CA LYS A 208 -20.07 4.86 -1.01
C LYS A 208 -19.87 6.16 -0.21
N GLY A 209 -19.96 7.33 -0.82
CA GLY A 209 -19.68 8.62 -0.16
C GLY A 209 -18.18 8.80 0.14
N ASN A 210 -17.36 9.10 -0.87
CA ASN A 210 -15.90 9.30 -0.72
C ASN A 210 -15.41 10.43 -1.62
N PHE A 211 -14.21 10.97 -1.36
CA PHE A 211 -13.55 11.99 -2.20
C PHE A 211 -14.42 13.25 -2.42
N GLY A 212 -15.25 13.59 -1.44
CA GLY A 212 -16.15 14.74 -1.49
C GLY A 212 -17.46 14.50 -2.24
N TYR A 213 -17.64 13.33 -2.88
CA TYR A 213 -18.92 12.94 -3.45
C TYR A 213 -19.85 12.38 -2.37
N GLU A 214 -21.13 12.75 -2.44
CA GLU A 214 -22.20 12.07 -1.71
C GLU A 214 -22.52 10.72 -2.36
N GLU A 215 -22.95 9.73 -1.56
CA GLU A 215 -23.43 8.46 -2.10
C GLU A 215 -24.70 8.69 -2.94
N ASN A 216 -24.63 8.39 -4.22
CA ASN A 216 -25.73 8.52 -5.16
C ASN A 216 -25.61 7.45 -6.27
N ARG A 217 -26.16 6.27 -6.00
CA ARG A 217 -26.09 5.11 -6.90
C ARG A 217 -26.90 5.31 -8.19
N ALA A 218 -28.00 6.04 -8.11
CA ALA A 218 -28.79 6.41 -9.28
C ALA A 218 -27.99 7.29 -10.25
N LEU A 219 -27.27 8.30 -9.72
CA LEU A 219 -26.38 9.14 -10.51
C LEU A 219 -25.19 8.34 -11.08
N LEU A 220 -24.63 7.41 -10.30
CA LEU A 220 -23.58 6.53 -10.80
C LEU A 220 -24.06 5.70 -12.00
N LYS A 221 -25.23 5.07 -11.89
CA LYS A 221 -25.84 4.27 -12.97
C LYS A 221 -26.12 5.12 -14.21
N SER A 222 -26.71 6.30 -14.05
CA SER A 222 -27.02 7.19 -15.17
C SER A 222 -25.74 7.68 -15.86
N TRP A 223 -24.72 8.07 -15.09
CA TRP A 223 -23.43 8.48 -15.62
C TRP A 223 -22.71 7.35 -16.38
N ILE A 224 -22.65 6.13 -15.83
CA ILE A 224 -22.10 4.96 -16.54
C ILE A 224 -22.86 4.71 -17.85
N THR A 225 -24.19 4.82 -17.82
CA THR A 225 -25.02 4.58 -19.01
C THR A 225 -24.75 5.63 -20.09
N GLN A 226 -24.61 6.90 -19.70
CA GLN A 226 -24.29 7.99 -20.62
C GLN A 226 -22.88 7.85 -21.22
N GLU A 227 -21.88 7.56 -20.39
CA GLU A 227 -20.51 7.37 -20.88
C GLU A 227 -20.37 6.13 -21.78
N ALA A 228 -21.14 5.08 -21.51
CA ALA A 228 -21.21 3.92 -22.37
C ALA A 228 -21.85 4.25 -23.74
N ALA A 229 -22.92 5.06 -23.75
CA ALA A 229 -23.52 5.57 -24.98
C ALA A 229 -22.55 6.47 -25.77
N ASN A 230 -21.66 7.19 -25.08
CA ASN A 230 -20.56 7.96 -25.67
C ASN A 230 -19.37 7.08 -26.13
N GLY A 231 -19.50 5.75 -26.07
CA GLY A 231 -18.48 4.80 -26.54
C GLY A 231 -17.27 4.67 -25.60
N LYS A 232 -17.34 5.13 -24.35
CA LYS A 232 -16.24 4.94 -23.40
C LYS A 232 -16.14 3.48 -23.00
N ARG A 233 -15.04 2.82 -23.39
CA ARG A 233 -14.81 1.38 -23.12
C ARG A 233 -14.95 1.00 -21.65
N TRP A 234 -14.43 1.81 -20.73
CA TRP A 234 -14.54 1.54 -19.29
C TRP A 234 -16.01 1.50 -18.84
N ALA A 235 -16.85 2.39 -19.36
CA ALA A 235 -18.26 2.47 -19.02
C ALA A 235 -19.05 1.31 -19.63
N CYS A 236 -18.75 0.93 -20.88
CA CYS A 236 -19.32 -0.28 -21.49
C CYS A 236 -19.00 -1.53 -20.66
N TYR A 237 -17.75 -1.69 -20.21
CA TYR A 237 -17.36 -2.79 -19.33
C TYR A 237 -18.15 -2.78 -18.02
N LEU A 238 -18.24 -1.64 -17.34
CA LEU A 238 -18.97 -1.53 -16.08
C LEU A 238 -20.47 -1.82 -16.24
N LYS A 239 -21.10 -1.33 -17.32
CA LYS A 239 -22.50 -1.62 -17.62
C LYS A 239 -22.72 -3.12 -17.86
N ALA A 240 -21.83 -3.78 -18.61
CA ALA A 240 -21.89 -5.22 -18.82
C ALA A 240 -21.77 -6.01 -17.52
N GLN A 241 -20.82 -5.66 -16.66
CA GLN A 241 -20.66 -6.27 -15.33
C GLN A 241 -21.88 -6.01 -14.43
N GLY A 242 -22.43 -4.79 -14.49
CA GLY A 242 -23.66 -4.39 -13.83
C GLY A 242 -24.82 -5.30 -14.17
N LEU A 243 -25.10 -5.48 -15.47
CA LEU A 243 -26.15 -6.39 -15.96
C LEU A 243 -25.87 -7.85 -15.60
N LYS A 244 -24.62 -8.32 -15.70
CA LYS A 244 -24.24 -9.71 -15.43
C LYS A 244 -24.45 -10.12 -13.97
N TYR A 245 -24.11 -9.21 -13.04
CA TYR A 245 -24.05 -9.51 -11.61
C TYR A 245 -25.09 -8.80 -10.74
N GLY A 246 -25.81 -7.81 -11.27
CA GLY A 246 -26.74 -6.99 -10.48
C GLY A 246 -26.01 -6.01 -9.55
N ILE A 247 -24.95 -5.36 -10.05
CA ILE A 247 -24.12 -4.42 -9.29
C ILE A 247 -24.21 -3.02 -9.87
N LEU A 248 -23.74 -2.01 -9.13
CA LEU A 248 -23.78 -0.60 -9.55
C LEU A 248 -25.20 -0.12 -9.90
N ASP A 249 -26.20 -0.65 -9.19
CA ASP A 249 -27.62 -0.33 -9.34
C ASP A 249 -28.26 -0.79 -10.68
N PHE A 250 -27.56 -1.63 -11.43
CA PHE A 250 -28.13 -2.36 -12.56
C PHE A 250 -28.89 -3.58 -12.05
N GLU A 251 -30.06 -3.84 -12.64
CA GLU A 251 -30.77 -5.09 -12.42
C GLU A 251 -30.03 -6.23 -13.12
N LYS A 252 -29.98 -7.39 -12.47
CA LYS A 252 -29.30 -8.55 -13.01
C LYS A 252 -30.09 -9.14 -14.18
N ASP A 253 -29.56 -9.00 -15.37
CA ASP A 253 -30.06 -9.62 -16.59
C ASP A 253 -28.89 -10.18 -17.40
N ARG A 254 -28.74 -11.51 -17.35
CA ARG A 254 -27.65 -12.21 -18.03
C ARG A 254 -27.81 -12.22 -19.55
N GLN A 255 -29.04 -12.24 -20.07
CA GLN A 255 -29.26 -12.25 -21.51
C GLN A 255 -28.96 -10.87 -22.10
N ALA A 256 -29.46 -9.81 -21.45
CA ALA A 256 -29.10 -8.44 -21.80
C ALA A 256 -27.58 -8.20 -21.67
N ALA A 257 -26.92 -8.75 -20.64
CA ALA A 257 -25.48 -8.66 -20.50
C ALA A 257 -24.73 -9.33 -21.66
N ILE A 258 -25.12 -10.55 -22.07
CA ILE A 258 -24.49 -11.27 -23.19
C ILE A 258 -24.67 -10.48 -24.48
N GLN A 259 -25.89 -10.06 -24.77
CA GLN A 259 -26.19 -9.27 -25.96
C GLN A 259 -25.37 -7.98 -26.00
N TYR A 260 -25.33 -7.26 -24.88
CA TYR A 260 -24.56 -6.02 -24.75
C TYR A 260 -23.05 -6.23 -24.93
N ILE A 261 -22.49 -7.32 -24.39
CA ILE A 261 -21.07 -7.68 -24.53
C ILE A 261 -20.71 -7.94 -26.00
N LEU A 262 -21.55 -8.70 -26.72
CA LEU A 262 -21.36 -9.00 -28.14
C LEU A 262 -21.44 -7.74 -29.00
N GLU A 263 -22.46 -6.90 -28.77
CA GLU A 263 -22.64 -5.63 -29.50
C GLU A 263 -21.48 -4.65 -29.32
N ASN A 264 -20.86 -4.64 -28.13
CA ASN A 264 -19.79 -3.69 -27.78
C ASN A 264 -18.38 -4.29 -27.87
N ASN A 265 -18.23 -5.53 -28.36
CA ASN A 265 -16.95 -6.25 -28.46
C ASN A 265 -16.13 -6.22 -27.15
N ILE A 266 -16.82 -6.43 -26.01
CA ILE A 266 -16.17 -6.41 -24.69
C ILE A 266 -15.43 -7.75 -24.49
N PRO A 267 -14.13 -7.75 -24.14
CA PRO A 267 -13.40 -8.98 -23.87
C PRO A 267 -14.06 -9.77 -22.74
N TYR A 268 -14.28 -11.06 -22.97
CA TYR A 268 -14.96 -11.97 -22.05
C TYR A 268 -14.02 -12.57 -20.99
#